data_AF-A0A7C0YQA7-F1
#
_entry.id   AF-A0A7C0YQA7-F1
#
_cell.length_a   1.000
_cell.length_b   1.000
_cell.length_c   1.000
_cell.angle_alpha   90.00
_cell.angle_beta   90.00
_cell.angle_gamma   90.00
#
_symmetry.space_group_name_H-M   'P 1'
#
loop_
_entity.id
_entity.type
_entity.pdbx_description
1 polymer ?
#
loop_
_entity_poly.entity_id
_entity_poly.type
_entity_poly.pdbx_seq_one_letter_code
_entity_poly.pdbx_strand_id
1 'polypeptide(L)'
;MIKSLENLRGQVMLLTTVVLSGTFLVVSGMVGFLMVYKIRQSTDMTNSTKAILAADSGIEWELYRCFKCYSAEICDSDCPAPYSPPSYSGPQMANNSIATTTVIFNASGTAESIKSIGKSGNTARAFQMMLKGATSTLP
;
A
#
# COMPACT_ATOMS: atom_id res chain seq x y z
N MET A 1 42.28 -46.65 36.87
CA MET A 1 41.98 -45.22 37.02
C MET A 1 41.94 -44.49 35.66
N ILE A 2 42.92 -44.68 34.77
CA ILE A 2 43.02 -43.99 33.46
C ILE A 2 41.80 -44.24 32.52
N LYS A 3 41.29 -45.47 32.45
CA LYS A 3 40.10 -45.85 31.65
C LYS A 3 38.80 -45.08 32.01
N SER A 4 38.68 -44.62 33.26
CA SER A 4 37.53 -43.82 33.70
C SER A 4 37.62 -42.37 33.21
N LEU A 5 38.84 -41.83 33.08
CA LEU A 5 39.08 -40.46 32.62
C LEU A 5 38.78 -40.30 31.12
N GLU A 6 39.12 -41.29 30.30
CA GLU A 6 38.83 -41.29 28.86
C GLU A 6 37.32 -41.38 28.57
N ASN A 7 36.58 -42.20 29.34
CA ASN A 7 35.13 -42.30 29.22
C ASN A 7 34.42 -40.99 29.62
N LEU A 8 34.89 -40.31 30.67
CA LEU A 8 34.41 -38.97 31.06
C LEU A 8 34.61 -37.95 29.94
N ARG A 9 35.76 -38.00 29.25
CA ARG A 9 36.09 -37.08 28.16
C ARG A 9 35.18 -37.29 26.94
N GLY A 10 34.86 -38.54 26.61
CA GLY A 10 33.90 -38.89 25.55
C GLY A 10 32.47 -38.46 25.88
N GLN A 11 32.03 -38.63 27.14
CA GLN A 11 30.72 -38.16 27.60
C GLN A 11 30.57 -36.64 27.54
N VAL A 12 31.61 -35.89 27.95
CA VAL A 12 31.58 -34.42 27.87
C VAL A 12 31.51 -33.96 26.41
N MET A 13 32.22 -34.62 25.49
CA MET A 13 32.18 -34.31 24.06
C MET A 13 30.81 -34.61 23.42
N LEU A 14 30.13 -35.68 23.85
CA LEU A 14 28.76 -35.96 23.41
C LEU A 14 27.76 -34.96 23.97
N LEU A 15 27.91 -34.58 25.24
CA LEU A 15 27.02 -33.59 25.85
C LEU A 15 27.14 -32.23 25.16
N THR A 16 28.36 -31.77 24.87
CA THR A 16 28.57 -30.47 24.19
C THR A 16 28.04 -30.48 22.76
N THR A 17 28.19 -31.57 22.02
CA THR A 17 27.64 -31.68 20.65
C THR A 17 26.12 -31.76 20.64
N VAL A 18 25.49 -32.46 21.59
CA VAL A 18 24.03 -32.46 21.77
C VAL A 18 23.51 -31.08 22.14
N VAL A 19 24.19 -30.38 23.04
CA VAL A 19 23.82 -29.01 23.41
C VAL A 19 23.97 -28.06 22.22
N LEU A 20 25.09 -28.10 21.48
CA LEU A 20 25.29 -27.27 20.28
C LEU A 20 24.23 -27.54 19.22
N SER A 21 24.01 -28.80 18.86
CA SER A 21 22.99 -29.18 17.87
C SER A 21 21.59 -28.76 18.29
N GLY A 22 21.25 -28.91 19.57
CA GLY A 22 20.00 -28.40 20.15
C GLY A 22 19.87 -26.89 19.97
N THR A 23 20.91 -26.12 20.27
CA THR A 23 20.88 -24.66 20.08
C THR A 23 20.72 -24.26 18.61
N PHE A 24 21.43 -24.91 17.68
CA PHE A 24 21.30 -24.64 16.25
C PHE A 24 19.89 -24.93 15.74
N LEU A 25 19.25 -25.98 16.25
CA LEU A 25 17.90 -26.36 15.84
C LEU A 25 16.85 -25.33 16.30
N VAL A 26 16.98 -24.82 17.53
CA VAL A 26 16.10 -23.74 18.04
C VAL A 26 16.29 -22.46 17.24
N VAL A 27 17.53 -22.04 16.98
CA VAL A 27 17.82 -20.83 16.20
C VAL A 27 17.29 -20.96 14.77
N SER A 28 17.54 -22.09 14.11
CA SER A 28 17.05 -22.36 12.76
C SER A 28 15.52 -22.32 12.68
N GLY A 29 14.82 -22.90 13.67
CA GLY A 29 13.36 -22.84 13.77
C GLY A 29 12.82 -21.42 13.90
N MET A 30 13.45 -20.58 14.73
CA MET A 30 13.06 -19.18 14.88
C MET A 30 13.31 -18.36 13.60
N VAL A 31 14.46 -18.58 12.94
CA VAL A 31 14.78 -17.89 11.68
C VAL A 31 13.78 -18.29 10.58
N GLY A 32 13.49 -19.59 10.45
CA GLY A 32 12.51 -20.08 9.49
C GLY A 32 11.13 -19.47 9.72
N PHE A 33 10.68 -19.40 10.98
CA PHE A 33 9.42 -18.76 11.34
C PHE A 33 9.40 -17.27 10.98
N LEU A 34 10.44 -16.52 11.36
CA LEU A 34 10.55 -15.10 11.04
C LEU A 34 10.56 -14.85 9.53
N MET A 35 11.24 -15.69 8.76
CA MET A 35 11.32 -15.57 7.30
C MET A 35 9.93 -15.66 6.66
N VAL A 36 9.08 -16.59 7.11
CA VAL A 36 7.68 -16.70 6.63
C VAL A 36 6.89 -15.42 6.90
N TYR A 37 7.05 -14.83 8.08
CA TYR A 37 6.41 -13.55 8.41
C TYR A 37 6.89 -12.40 7.51
N LYS A 38 8.21 -12.32 7.27
CA LYS A 38 8.79 -11.30 6.39
C LYS A 38 8.29 -11.42 4.96
N ILE A 39 8.12 -12.63 4.43
CA ILE A 39 7.56 -12.85 3.08
C ILE A 39 6.13 -12.33 3.00
N ARG A 40 5.27 -12.65 3.97
CA ARG A 40 3.88 -12.14 4.01
C ARG A 40 3.85 -10.62 4.09
N GLN A 41 4.67 -10.04 4.98
CA GLN A 41 4.79 -8.59 5.12
C GLN A 41 5.26 -7.92 3.83
N SER A 42 6.20 -8.52 3.11
CA SER A 42 6.69 -8.00 1.82
C SER A 42 5.58 -7.94 0.75
N THR A 43 4.72 -8.95 0.69
CA THR A 43 3.56 -8.96 -0.21
C THR A 43 2.58 -7.84 0.14
N ASP A 44 2.29 -7.63 1.43
CA ASP A 44 1.42 -6.55 1.88
C ASP A 44 2.02 -5.17 1.62
N MET A 45 3.34 -5.02 1.75
CA MET A 45 4.04 -3.78 1.38
C MET A 45 3.90 -3.50 -0.12
N THR A 46 4.03 -4.52 -0.97
CA THR A 46 3.87 -4.37 -2.43
C THR A 46 2.43 -4.01 -2.81
N ASN A 47 1.43 -4.61 -2.15
CA ASN A 47 0.03 -4.23 -2.35
C ASN A 47 -0.25 -2.81 -1.85
N SER A 48 0.39 -2.41 -0.75
CA SER A 48 0.31 -1.04 -0.24
C SER A 48 0.90 -0.03 -1.22
N THR A 49 2.04 -0.30 -1.85
CA THR A 49 2.62 0.64 -2.83
C THR A 49 1.76 0.77 -4.08
N LYS A 50 1.20 -0.34 -4.57
CA LYS A 50 0.20 -0.33 -5.66
C LYS A 50 -1.03 0.52 -5.30
N ALA A 51 -1.54 0.35 -4.08
CA ALA A 51 -2.67 1.13 -3.58
C ALA A 51 -2.33 2.62 -3.45
N ILE A 52 -1.12 2.99 -3.01
CA ILE A 52 -0.67 4.39 -2.96
C ILE A 52 -0.64 5.01 -4.35
N LEU A 53 0.02 4.34 -5.31
CA LEU A 53 0.15 4.85 -6.68
C LEU A 53 -1.22 4.97 -7.37
N ALA A 54 -2.13 4.03 -7.10
CA ALA A 54 -3.49 4.11 -7.60
C ALA A 54 -4.26 5.30 -7.00
N ALA A 55 -4.13 5.52 -5.69
CA ALA A 55 -4.76 6.66 -5.03
C ALA A 55 -4.25 8.00 -5.59
N ASP A 56 -2.94 8.12 -5.76
CA ASP A 56 -2.28 9.31 -6.32
C ASP A 56 -2.74 9.60 -7.76
N SER A 57 -2.68 8.58 -8.62
CA SER A 57 -3.19 8.65 -10.00
C SER A 57 -4.67 9.03 -10.07
N GLY A 58 -5.46 8.64 -9.07
CA GLY A 58 -6.87 9.04 -8.94
C GLY A 58 -7.06 10.52 -8.62
N ILE A 59 -6.21 11.10 -7.76
CA ILE A 59 -6.25 12.56 -7.51
C ILE A 59 -5.92 13.31 -8.78
N GLU A 60 -4.85 12.94 -9.47
CA GLU A 60 -4.42 13.60 -10.71
C GLU A 60 -5.47 13.49 -11.82
N TRP A 61 -6.14 12.35 -11.94
CA TRP A 61 -7.22 12.18 -12.90
C TRP A 61 -8.42 13.08 -12.61
N GLU A 62 -8.81 13.18 -11.34
CA GLU A 62 -9.87 14.10 -10.91
C GLU A 62 -9.49 15.55 -11.14
N LEU A 63 -8.26 15.92 -10.80
CA LEU A 63 -7.74 17.27 -11.00
C LEU A 63 -7.73 17.63 -12.50
N TYR A 64 -7.27 16.71 -13.35
CA TYR A 64 -7.33 16.86 -14.80
C TYR A 64 -8.76 17.05 -15.30
N ARG A 65 -9.71 16.24 -14.78
CA ARG A 65 -11.13 16.38 -15.10
C ARG A 65 -11.62 17.78 -14.73
N CYS A 66 -11.32 18.23 -13.52
CA CYS A 66 -11.71 19.55 -13.03
C CYS A 66 -11.12 20.70 -13.84
N PHE A 67 -9.87 20.62 -14.29
CA PHE A 67 -9.26 21.64 -15.16
C PHE A 67 -9.79 21.62 -16.59
N LYS A 68 -10.16 20.45 -17.11
CA LYS A 68 -10.76 20.33 -18.45
C LYS A 68 -12.21 20.81 -18.50
N CYS A 69 -12.93 20.68 -17.38
CA CYS A 69 -14.23 21.29 -17.15
C CYS A 69 -14.06 22.81 -17.04
N TYR A 70 -14.05 23.51 -18.18
CA TYR A 70 -13.99 24.98 -18.18
C TYR A 70 -15.35 25.55 -17.75
N SER A 71 -15.54 25.70 -16.44
CA SER A 71 -16.51 26.64 -15.87
C SER A 71 -15.79 27.53 -14.85
N ALA A 72 -16.44 28.61 -14.39
CA ALA A 72 -15.82 29.64 -13.55
C ALA A 72 -15.32 29.13 -12.18
N GLU A 73 -15.58 27.86 -11.86
CA GLU A 73 -15.32 27.19 -10.59
C GLU A 73 -14.61 25.85 -10.78
N ILE A 74 -13.66 25.51 -9.90
CA ILE A 74 -12.93 24.23 -9.95
C ILE A 74 -13.87 23.09 -9.58
N CYS A 75 -13.93 22.07 -10.44
CA CYS A 75 -14.73 20.85 -10.23
C CYS A 75 -16.24 21.11 -10.09
N ASP A 76 -16.87 21.75 -11.07
CA ASP A 76 -18.33 21.99 -11.07
C ASP A 76 -19.14 20.68 -11.16
N SER A 77 -20.22 20.57 -10.37
CA SER A 77 -21.17 19.45 -10.44
C SER A 77 -21.93 19.40 -11.77
N ASP A 78 -22.03 20.54 -12.46
CA ASP A 78 -22.66 20.67 -13.78
C ASP A 78 -21.65 20.54 -14.92
N CYS A 79 -20.40 20.14 -14.64
CA CYS A 79 -19.48 19.83 -15.73
C CYS A 79 -20.11 18.74 -16.61
N PRO A 80 -20.35 19.02 -17.92
CA PRO A 80 -20.74 17.97 -18.83
C PRO A 80 -19.57 16.99 -18.85
N ALA A 81 -19.76 15.80 -18.27
CA ALA A 81 -18.85 14.68 -18.44
C ALA A 81 -18.41 14.69 -19.91
N PRO A 82 -17.11 14.72 -20.22
CA PRO A 82 -16.66 15.04 -21.55
C PRO A 82 -17.21 13.98 -22.49
N TYR A 83 -18.26 14.37 -23.22
CA TYR A 83 -18.92 13.62 -24.28
C TYR A 83 -19.44 12.23 -23.88
N SER A 84 -20.66 11.97 -24.33
CA SER A 84 -21.22 10.64 -24.59
C SER A 84 -20.16 9.62 -25.09
N PRO A 85 -20.34 8.32 -24.77
CA PRO A 85 -19.34 7.27 -24.46
C PRO A 85 -18.14 7.06 -25.42
N PRO A 86 -17.07 6.38 -24.96
CA PRO A 86 -17.05 5.44 -23.85
C PRO A 86 -16.86 6.17 -22.53
N SER A 87 -17.66 5.79 -21.53
CA SER A 87 -17.44 6.11 -20.13
C SER A 87 -15.95 6.19 -19.86
N TYR A 88 -15.43 7.36 -19.49
CA TYR A 88 -14.10 7.41 -18.90
C TYR A 88 -14.19 6.59 -17.62
N SER A 89 -13.91 5.28 -17.74
CA SER A 89 -13.58 4.45 -16.61
C SER A 89 -12.44 5.19 -15.93
N GLY A 90 -12.56 5.46 -14.63
CA GLY A 90 -11.49 6.09 -13.85
C GLY A 90 -10.13 5.43 -14.14
N PRO A 91 -9.03 6.04 -13.69
CA PRO A 91 -7.69 5.71 -14.16
C PRO A 91 -7.46 4.19 -14.16
N GLN A 92 -7.10 3.64 -15.32
CA GLN A 92 -6.95 2.20 -15.53
C GLN A 92 -5.49 1.81 -15.25
N MET A 93 -5.25 1.06 -14.18
CA MET A 93 -3.90 0.61 -13.84
C MET A 93 -3.64 -0.79 -14.41
N ALA A 94 -2.47 -0.98 -15.04
CA ALA A 94 -2.04 -2.27 -15.61
C ALA A 94 -1.66 -3.33 -14.55
N ASN A 95 -1.66 -2.99 -13.27
CA ASN A 95 -1.14 -3.81 -12.15
C ASN A 95 -2.25 -4.41 -11.26
N ASN A 96 -3.49 -4.45 -11.76
CA ASN A 96 -4.71 -4.88 -11.06
C ASN A 96 -5.05 -4.08 -9.79
N SER A 97 -4.50 -2.87 -9.63
CA SER A 97 -5.01 -1.92 -8.63
C SER A 97 -6.20 -1.15 -9.18
N ILE A 98 -7.08 -0.70 -8.30
CA ILE A 98 -8.25 0.10 -8.66
C ILE A 98 -8.17 1.41 -7.90
N ALA A 99 -8.35 2.53 -8.60
CA ALA A 99 -8.60 3.81 -7.98
C ALA A 99 -10.10 4.12 -7.99
N THR A 100 -10.59 4.64 -6.88
CA THR A 100 -11.96 5.14 -6.74
C THR A 100 -11.88 6.56 -6.21
N THR A 101 -12.43 7.48 -6.97
CA THR A 101 -12.34 8.91 -6.72
C THR A 101 -13.71 9.49 -6.40
N THR A 102 -13.76 10.44 -5.48
CA THR A 102 -14.97 11.13 -5.06
C THR A 102 -14.65 12.59 -4.78
N VAL A 103 -15.40 13.50 -5.39
CA VAL A 103 -15.35 14.94 -5.08
C VAL A 103 -16.36 15.22 -3.97
N ILE A 104 -15.94 15.95 -2.93
CA ILE A 104 -16.76 16.36 -1.81
C ILE A 104 -17.07 17.84 -1.98
N PHE A 105 -18.36 18.16 -1.97
CA PHE A 105 -18.88 19.50 -2.17
C PHE A 105 -19.38 20.09 -0.86
N ASN A 106 -19.19 21.41 -0.70
CA ASN A 106 -19.79 22.17 0.39
C ASN A 106 -21.28 22.44 0.13
N ALA A 107 -21.99 22.92 1.16
CA ALA A 107 -23.42 23.25 1.08
C ALA A 107 -23.77 24.30 0.00
N SER A 108 -22.79 25.07 -0.46
CA SER A 108 -22.93 26.07 -1.53
C SER A 108 -22.67 25.50 -2.94
N GLY A 109 -22.42 24.20 -3.08
CA GLY A 109 -22.13 23.56 -4.38
C GLY A 109 -20.65 23.60 -4.80
N THR A 110 -19.81 24.30 -4.04
CA THR A 110 -18.38 24.46 -4.34
C THR A 110 -17.58 23.21 -3.95
N ALA A 111 -16.66 22.74 -4.80
CA ALA A 111 -15.81 21.60 -4.45
C ALA A 111 -14.84 21.93 -3.29
N GLU A 112 -14.96 21.20 -2.19
CA GLU A 112 -14.15 21.41 -0.98
C GLU A 112 -12.92 20.52 -0.96
N SER A 113 -13.06 19.27 -1.41
CA SER A 113 -11.95 18.33 -1.44
C SER A 113 -12.15 17.22 -2.46
N ILE A 114 -11.03 16.69 -2.96
CA ILE A 114 -10.99 15.50 -3.78
C ILE A 114 -10.44 14.38 -2.91
N LYS A 115 -11.17 13.27 -2.82
CA LYS A 115 -10.72 12.05 -2.15
C LYS A 115 -10.51 10.97 -3.19
N SER A 116 -9.37 10.30 -3.11
CA SER A 116 -9.03 9.16 -3.94
C SER A 116 -8.62 7.99 -3.07
N ILE A 117 -9.18 6.81 -3.37
CA ILE A 117 -8.92 5.56 -2.67
C ILE A 117 -8.32 4.59 -3.68
N GLY A 118 -7.07 4.20 -3.47
CA GLY A 118 -6.43 3.13 -4.21
C GLY A 118 -6.52 1.82 -3.46
N LYS A 119 -6.83 0.75 -4.18
CA LYS A 119 -6.99 -0.62 -3.64
C LYS A 119 -6.15 -1.60 -4.43
N SER A 120 -5.43 -2.47 -3.73
CA SER A 120 -4.73 -3.62 -4.31
C SER A 120 -4.78 -4.80 -3.34
N GLY A 121 -5.33 -5.93 -3.81
CA GLY A 121 -5.60 -7.08 -2.94
C GLY A 121 -6.47 -6.70 -1.73
N ASN A 122 -5.98 -7.02 -0.53
CA ASN A 122 -6.64 -6.68 0.74
C ASN A 122 -6.13 -5.37 1.37
N THR A 123 -5.33 -4.58 0.66
CA THR A 123 -4.81 -3.30 1.15
C THR A 123 -5.47 -2.14 0.42
N ALA A 124 -5.88 -1.12 1.18
CA ALA A 124 -6.41 0.12 0.65
C ALA A 124 -5.67 1.31 1.27
N ARG A 125 -5.42 2.34 0.44
CA ARG A 125 -4.76 3.59 0.81
C ARG A 125 -5.57 4.73 0.23
N ALA A 126 -5.71 5.82 0.97
CA ALA A 126 -6.51 6.96 0.55
C ALA A 126 -5.74 8.25 0.73
N PHE A 127 -5.91 9.15 -0.23
CA PHE A 127 -5.44 10.52 -0.17
C PHE A 127 -6.62 11.46 -0.33
N GLN A 128 -6.52 12.61 0.33
CA GLN A 128 -7.50 13.67 0.22
C GLN A 128 -6.75 14.98 0.00
N MET A 129 -7.12 15.68 -1.05
CA MET A 129 -6.63 17.01 -1.36
C MET A 129 -7.71 18.02 -1.02
N MET A 130 -7.39 18.99 -0.17
CA MET A 130 -8.27 20.11 0.14
C MET A 130 -8.14 21.15 -0.96
N LEU A 131 -9.28 21.60 -1.50
CA LEU A 131 -9.36 22.61 -2.56
C LEU A 131 -9.69 23.99 -2.00
N LYS A 132 -9.69 24.16 -0.67
CA LYS A 132 -10.06 25.40 0.01
C LYS A 132 -9.16 26.56 -0.44
N GLY A 133 -9.74 27.48 -1.22
CA GLY A 133 -9.05 28.68 -1.74
C GLY A 133 -8.47 28.53 -3.15
N ALA A 134 -8.64 27.38 -3.81
CA ALA A 134 -8.35 27.25 -5.23
C ALA A 134 -9.45 27.95 -6.03
N THR A 135 -9.23 29.23 -6.36
CA THR A 135 -10.02 29.94 -7.37
C THR A 135 -9.47 29.61 -8.75
N SER A 136 -10.28 29.79 -9.79
CA SER A 136 -9.98 29.53 -11.21
C SER A 136 -8.82 30.37 -11.82
N THR A 137 -7.95 30.92 -10.97
CA THR A 137 -6.88 31.87 -11.29
C THR A 137 -5.50 31.38 -10.80
N LEU A 138 -5.25 30.06 -10.72
CA LEU A 138 -3.85 29.62 -10.75
C LEU A 138 -3.27 29.96 -12.13
N PRO A 139 -2.07 30.57 -12.19
CA PRO A 139 -1.48 31.10 -13.43
C PRO A 139 -1.24 30.07 -14.52
#